data_AF-A0A847B4L8-F1
#
_entry.id   AF-A0A847B4L8-F1
#
_cell.length_a   1.000
_cell.length_b   1.000
_cell.length_c   1.000
_cell.angle_alpha   90.00
_cell.angle_beta   90.00
_cell.angle_gamma   90.00
#
_symmetry.space_group_name_H-M   'P 1'
#
loop_
_entity.id
_entity.type
_entity.pdbx_description
1 polymer ?
#
loop_
_entity_poly.entity_id
_entity_poly.type
_entity_poly.pdbx_seq_one_letter_code
_entity_poly.pdbx_strand_id
1 'polypeptide(L)'
;MITGDLKNKIDSNWETFWTGGLANPLSVIEQMTYLLFIKLLDDNQIKKERNAQVLGVEPKKLLFGSGNYIDEKENINEPYKNLRWSHFKNFEPQVLFNTVKDKVFPFIKQINNGKDTAFSRYMKDAVFMVPTPRVLVKVVDGLDALDLNNKDIMGDVYEYLLAKIASSGTNGQFRTPRHIIRMMVELMKPTLNDVIADPAMGSAGFIVESARYIHEHYANKLLKAENQEKYTTTMFSGYDTDQTMLRIGAMNMMLHGVDQPDIKYQDSLSEENTVANKFSLILANPPFKGSLAYEAVSKDLLAVTKTKRTELLFLAVMLRMLKVGGRAASIVPDGVLFGSSRAHKAIRKELIDNQKLTAVISMPSGVFKPYAGVSTAILIFTKTNTGGTDKVWFYNMEADGYTLDDKRSPIDNNDIDDIITRFHNLDKEVNRTR
;
A
#
# COMPACT_ATOMS: atom_id res chain seq x y z
N MET A 1 -3.55 -15.58 -5.76
CA MET A 1 -4.19 -16.16 -4.56
C MET A 1 -3.24 -17.20 -3.98
N ILE A 2 -2.88 -17.06 -2.70
CA ILE A 2 -1.88 -17.91 -2.02
C ILE A 2 -2.48 -19.30 -1.72
N THR A 3 -1.79 -20.36 -2.15
CA THR A 3 -2.18 -21.75 -1.86
C THR A 3 -1.99 -22.10 -0.38
N GLY A 4 -2.68 -23.14 0.10
CA GLY A 4 -2.54 -23.61 1.49
C GLY A 4 -1.09 -23.96 1.85
N ASP A 5 -0.38 -24.63 0.94
CA ASP A 5 1.03 -24.99 1.13
C ASP A 5 1.94 -23.75 1.26
N LEU A 6 1.67 -22.72 0.45
CA LEU A 6 2.43 -21.48 0.49
C LEU A 6 2.19 -20.73 1.81
N LYS A 7 0.95 -20.70 2.31
CA LYS A 7 0.64 -20.15 3.65
C LYS A 7 1.40 -20.88 4.75
N ASN A 8 1.37 -22.21 4.76
CA ASN A 8 2.07 -23.02 5.77
C ASN A 8 3.58 -22.74 5.80
N LYS A 9 4.22 -22.59 4.63
CA LYS A 9 5.64 -22.22 4.54
C LYS A 9 5.92 -20.83 5.13
N ILE A 10 5.09 -19.84 4.80
CA ILE A 10 5.21 -18.48 5.35
C ILE A 10 5.02 -18.50 6.88
N ASP A 11 4.03 -19.24 7.36
CA ASP A 11 3.73 -19.36 8.78
C ASP A 11 4.87 -20.03 9.54
N SER A 12 5.51 -21.06 8.96
CA SER A 12 6.70 -21.69 9.52
C SER A 12 7.90 -20.74 9.61
N ASN A 13 8.12 -19.90 8.59
CA ASN A 13 9.17 -18.87 8.64
C ASN A 13 8.90 -17.83 9.72
N TRP A 14 7.64 -17.41 9.88
CA TRP A 14 7.22 -16.50 10.94
C TRP A 14 7.48 -17.09 12.33
N GLU A 15 7.07 -18.34 12.56
CA GLU A 15 7.32 -19.05 13.82
C GLU A 15 8.81 -19.22 14.10
N THR A 16 9.63 -19.41 13.07
CA THR A 16 11.09 -19.50 13.19
C THR A 16 11.69 -18.20 13.73
N PHE A 17 11.22 -17.04 13.26
CA PHE A 17 11.62 -15.75 13.83
C PHE A 17 11.17 -15.58 15.28
N TRP A 18 9.91 -15.92 15.55
CA TRP A 18 9.31 -15.79 16.88
C TRP A 18 10.05 -16.63 17.91
N THR A 19 10.20 -17.93 17.63
CA THR A 19 10.93 -18.88 18.49
C THR A 19 12.43 -18.56 18.56
N GLY A 20 12.96 -17.89 17.54
CA GLY A 20 14.33 -17.40 17.48
C GLY A 20 14.62 -16.19 18.38
N GLY A 21 13.59 -15.58 18.99
CA GLY A 21 13.73 -14.43 19.89
C GLY A 21 13.30 -13.09 19.31
N LEU A 22 12.81 -13.04 18.07
CA LEU A 22 12.24 -11.83 17.46
C LEU A 22 10.73 -11.81 17.67
N ALA A 23 10.29 -11.26 18.81
CA ALA A 23 8.89 -11.27 19.24
C ALA A 23 8.06 -10.07 18.72
N ASN A 24 8.67 -9.05 18.10
CA ASN A 24 7.90 -7.93 17.53
C ASN A 24 7.41 -8.29 16.11
N PRO A 25 6.09 -8.39 15.87
CA PRO A 25 5.55 -8.73 14.55
C PRO A 25 6.00 -7.79 13.42
N LEU A 26 6.13 -6.49 13.70
CA LEU A 26 6.59 -5.52 12.69
C LEU A 26 8.04 -5.81 12.30
N SER A 27 8.90 -6.07 13.28
CA SER A 27 10.29 -6.44 13.03
C SER A 27 10.39 -7.73 12.21
N VAL A 28 9.56 -8.74 12.49
CA VAL A 28 9.51 -9.98 11.71
C VAL A 28 9.18 -9.69 10.24
N ILE A 29 8.14 -8.89 9.97
CA ILE A 29 7.81 -8.50 8.58
C ILE A 29 8.99 -7.79 7.94
N GLU A 30 9.57 -6.79 8.59
CA GLU A 30 10.69 -6.05 8.01
C GLU A 30 11.82 -6.99 7.59
N GLN A 31 12.27 -7.88 8.48
CA GLN A 31 13.33 -8.84 8.15
C GLN A 31 12.94 -9.80 7.03
N MET A 32 11.71 -10.34 7.05
CA MET A 32 11.20 -11.17 5.95
C MET A 32 11.16 -10.41 4.63
N THR A 33 10.77 -9.14 4.66
CA THR A 33 10.69 -8.29 3.46
C THR A 33 12.05 -8.07 2.86
N TYR A 34 13.08 -7.81 3.69
CA TYR A 34 14.44 -7.61 3.21
C TYR A 34 14.98 -8.86 2.50
N LEU A 35 14.72 -10.03 3.06
CA LEU A 35 15.12 -11.32 2.48
C LEU A 35 14.36 -11.64 1.19
N LEU A 36 13.04 -11.45 1.18
CA LEU A 36 12.21 -11.57 -0.02
C LEU A 36 12.68 -10.61 -1.13
N PHE A 37 13.03 -9.39 -0.74
CA PHE A 37 13.46 -8.36 -1.66
C PHE A 37 14.78 -8.69 -2.34
N ILE A 38 15.82 -9.11 -1.59
CA ILE A 38 17.09 -9.52 -2.22
C ILE A 38 16.92 -10.76 -3.12
N LYS A 39 16.05 -11.70 -2.72
CA LYS A 39 15.70 -12.83 -3.57
C LYS A 39 15.07 -12.37 -4.88
N LEU A 40 14.10 -11.45 -4.82
CA LEU A 40 13.43 -10.91 -5.99
C LEU A 40 14.39 -10.19 -6.94
N LEU A 41 15.33 -9.41 -6.39
CA LEU A 41 16.32 -8.70 -7.20
C LEU A 41 17.20 -9.66 -7.98
N ASP A 42 17.63 -10.73 -7.32
CA ASP A 42 18.45 -11.76 -7.94
C ASP A 42 17.65 -12.57 -8.98
N ASP A 43 16.43 -13.01 -8.65
CA ASP A 43 15.54 -13.72 -9.58
C ASP A 43 15.26 -12.88 -10.85
N ASN A 44 15.03 -11.57 -10.69
CA ASN A 44 14.87 -10.65 -11.81
C ASN A 44 16.15 -10.54 -12.66
N GLN A 45 17.32 -10.54 -12.04
CA GLN A 45 18.58 -10.51 -12.76
C GLN A 45 18.84 -11.83 -13.50
N ILE A 46 18.60 -12.98 -12.87
CA ILE A 46 18.69 -14.31 -13.50
C ILE A 46 17.79 -14.36 -14.74
N LYS A 47 16.56 -13.82 -14.65
CA LYS A 47 15.64 -13.75 -15.79
C LYS A 47 16.18 -12.85 -16.91
N LYS A 48 16.76 -11.70 -16.58
CA LYS A 48 17.40 -10.81 -17.57
C LYS A 48 18.59 -11.48 -18.25
N GLU A 49 19.47 -12.12 -17.49
CA GLU A 49 20.64 -12.85 -17.97
C GLU A 49 20.21 -13.99 -18.92
N ARG A 50 19.23 -14.80 -18.51
CA ARG A 50 18.66 -15.88 -19.34
C ARG A 50 18.05 -15.36 -20.64
N ASN A 51 17.24 -14.29 -20.57
CA ASN A 51 16.63 -13.71 -21.77
C ASN A 51 17.68 -13.15 -22.74
N ALA A 52 18.72 -12.49 -22.21
CA ALA A 52 19.82 -11.96 -23.00
C ALA A 52 20.60 -13.09 -23.70
N GLN A 53 20.89 -14.17 -22.97
CA GLN A 53 21.53 -15.37 -23.52
C GLN A 53 20.71 -16.00 -24.66
N VAL A 54 19.39 -16.16 -24.47
CA VAL A 54 18.48 -16.71 -25.50
C VAL A 54 18.44 -15.82 -26.75
N LEU A 55 18.50 -14.50 -26.57
CA LEU A 55 18.49 -13.53 -27.67
C LEU A 55 19.88 -13.29 -28.28
N GLY A 56 20.95 -13.89 -27.73
CA GLY A 56 22.32 -13.65 -28.17
C GLY A 56 22.80 -12.21 -27.98
N VAL A 57 22.27 -11.50 -26.98
CA VAL A 57 22.63 -10.12 -26.67
C VAL A 57 23.28 -10.01 -25.30
N GLU A 58 24.09 -8.98 -25.10
CA GLU A 58 24.65 -8.67 -23.78
C GLU A 58 23.58 -8.07 -22.85
N PRO A 59 23.41 -8.60 -21.62
CA PRO A 59 22.47 -8.05 -20.66
C PRO A 59 22.93 -6.66 -20.20
N LYS A 60 22.07 -5.65 -20.37
CA LYS A 60 22.33 -4.27 -19.96
C LYS A 60 21.69 -3.97 -18.60
N LYS A 61 22.29 -3.03 -17.86
CA LYS A 61 21.78 -2.51 -16.57
C LYS A 61 21.54 -3.62 -15.54
N LEU A 62 22.56 -4.46 -15.34
CA LEU A 62 22.60 -5.43 -14.25
C LEU A 62 22.76 -4.71 -12.91
N LEU A 63 22.05 -5.18 -11.89
CA LEU A 63 22.17 -4.65 -10.54
C LEU A 63 23.42 -5.23 -9.86
N PHE A 64 23.58 -6.55 -9.97
CA PHE A 64 24.78 -7.25 -9.56
C PHE A 64 25.76 -7.24 -10.74
N GLY A 65 26.79 -6.40 -10.64
CA GLY A 65 27.80 -6.26 -11.69
C GLY A 65 28.75 -7.45 -11.79
N SER A 66 29.71 -7.34 -12.70
CA SER A 66 30.89 -8.22 -12.74
C SER A 66 31.97 -7.70 -11.77
N GLY A 67 32.70 -8.59 -11.10
CA GLY A 67 33.78 -8.23 -10.17
C GLY A 67 33.26 -7.96 -8.76
N ASN A 68 33.85 -6.97 -8.07
CA ASN A 68 33.56 -6.67 -6.67
C ASN A 68 32.66 -5.43 -6.54
N TYR A 69 31.70 -5.52 -5.62
CA TYR A 69 31.05 -4.37 -5.02
C TYR A 69 31.98 -3.76 -3.98
N ILE A 70 32.24 -2.46 -4.12
CA ILE A 70 33.10 -1.69 -3.23
C ILE A 70 32.26 -0.57 -2.62
N ASP A 71 32.24 -0.53 -1.29
CA ASP A 71 31.68 0.57 -0.52
C ASP A 71 32.66 0.94 0.60
N GLU A 72 33.28 2.10 0.45
CA GLU A 72 34.26 2.62 1.40
C GLU A 72 33.64 3.00 2.75
N LYS A 73 32.36 3.43 2.76
CA LYS A 73 31.69 3.87 3.99
C LYS A 73 31.38 2.69 4.91
N GLU A 74 30.94 1.60 4.31
CA GLU A 74 30.59 0.36 5.03
C GLU A 74 31.76 -0.64 5.08
N ASN A 75 32.93 -0.27 4.55
CA ASN A 75 34.13 -1.11 4.45
C ASN A 75 33.85 -2.47 3.79
N ILE A 76 33.21 -2.43 2.61
CA ILE A 76 32.84 -3.60 1.82
C ILE A 76 33.73 -3.67 0.59
N ASN A 77 34.35 -4.83 0.39
CA ASN A 77 34.98 -5.24 -0.86
C ASN A 77 34.63 -6.71 -1.07
N GLU A 78 33.53 -6.95 -1.77
CA GLU A 78 32.92 -8.28 -1.86
C GLU A 78 32.53 -8.57 -3.32
N PRO A 79 32.86 -9.74 -3.88
CA PRO A 79 32.37 -10.13 -5.20
C PRO A 79 30.85 -9.99 -5.30
N TYR A 80 30.34 -9.35 -6.36
CA TYR A 80 28.89 -9.20 -6.57
C TYR A 80 28.15 -10.53 -6.52
N LYS A 81 28.78 -11.62 -6.97
CA LYS A 81 28.23 -12.98 -6.88
C LYS A 81 27.87 -13.38 -5.43
N ASN A 82 28.64 -12.93 -4.44
CA ASN A 82 28.41 -13.25 -3.02
C ASN A 82 27.26 -12.43 -2.42
N LEU A 83 26.80 -11.40 -3.12
CA LEU A 83 25.63 -10.62 -2.74
C LEU A 83 24.31 -11.17 -3.31
N ARG A 84 24.38 -12.18 -4.19
CA ARG A 84 23.24 -12.78 -4.87
C ARG A 84 22.63 -13.91 -4.05
N TRP A 85 21.31 -13.92 -3.92
CA TRP A 85 20.54 -14.95 -3.21
C TRP A 85 20.90 -16.35 -3.66
N SER A 86 20.97 -16.57 -4.97
CA SER A 86 21.29 -17.84 -5.61
C SER A 86 22.65 -18.40 -5.21
N HIS A 87 23.55 -17.54 -4.70
CA HIS A 87 24.87 -17.93 -4.26
C HIS A 87 24.96 -18.06 -2.74
N PHE A 88 24.67 -16.99 -1.99
CA PHE A 88 24.89 -16.97 -0.55
C PHE A 88 24.02 -17.97 0.19
N LYS A 89 22.86 -18.37 -0.37
CA LYS A 89 21.98 -19.38 0.25
C LYS A 89 22.67 -20.72 0.50
N ASN A 90 23.75 -20.99 -0.23
CA ASN A 90 24.53 -22.23 -0.10
C ASN A 90 25.78 -22.07 0.80
N PHE A 91 25.96 -20.92 1.46
CA PHE A 91 27.08 -20.71 2.37
C PHE A 91 26.88 -21.43 3.70
N GLU A 92 27.99 -21.80 4.34
CA GLU A 92 27.97 -22.32 5.71
C GLU A 92 27.27 -21.34 6.66
N PRO A 93 26.54 -21.80 7.70
CA PRO A 93 25.64 -20.96 8.49
C PRO A 93 26.26 -19.66 9.01
N GLN A 94 27.48 -19.72 9.55
CA GLN A 94 28.16 -18.53 10.08
C GLN A 94 28.60 -17.57 8.97
N VAL A 95 29.01 -18.11 7.83
CA VAL A 95 29.42 -17.32 6.66
C VAL A 95 28.20 -16.66 6.05
N LEU A 96 27.11 -17.40 5.84
CA LEU A 96 25.80 -16.85 5.41
C LEU A 96 25.38 -15.69 6.31
N PHE A 97 25.43 -15.88 7.63
CA PHE A 97 25.02 -14.85 8.58
C PHE A 97 25.84 -13.58 8.46
N ASN A 98 27.17 -13.70 8.43
CA ASN A 98 28.06 -12.54 8.30
C ASN A 98 27.91 -11.87 6.91
N THR A 99 27.80 -12.65 5.83
CA THR A 99 27.58 -12.12 4.48
C THR A 99 26.26 -11.36 4.41
N VAL A 100 25.17 -11.93 4.93
CA VAL A 100 23.87 -11.26 4.87
C VAL A 100 23.85 -9.99 5.72
N LYS A 101 24.35 -10.08 6.96
CA LYS A 101 24.36 -8.96 7.92
C LYS A 101 25.29 -7.83 7.49
N ASP A 102 26.54 -8.16 7.13
CA ASP A 102 27.62 -7.17 7.00
C ASP A 102 27.89 -6.77 5.53
N LYS A 103 27.31 -7.48 4.55
CA LYS A 103 27.54 -7.23 3.11
C LYS A 103 26.25 -7.01 2.33
N VAL A 104 25.34 -7.99 2.35
CA VAL A 104 24.07 -7.95 1.59
C VAL A 104 23.14 -6.87 2.12
N PHE A 105 22.94 -6.80 3.43
CA PHE A 105 22.01 -5.84 4.02
C PHE A 105 22.44 -4.38 3.79
N PRO A 106 23.72 -3.99 4.01
CA PRO A 106 24.22 -2.68 3.59
C PRO A 106 24.06 -2.43 2.08
N PHE A 107 24.36 -3.41 1.23
CA PHE A 107 24.17 -3.30 -0.22
C PHE A 107 22.72 -2.95 -0.58
N ILE A 108 21.73 -3.63 0.02
CA ILE A 108 20.31 -3.37 -0.23
C ILE A 108 19.92 -1.93 0.10
N LYS A 109 20.47 -1.37 1.17
CA LYS A 109 20.18 0.01 1.60
C LYS A 109 20.63 1.07 0.57
N GLN A 110 21.55 0.71 -0.32
CA GLN A 110 22.14 1.61 -1.33
C GLN A 110 21.64 1.36 -2.76
N ILE A 111 20.70 0.43 -2.93
CA ILE A 111 20.12 0.14 -4.25
C ILE A 111 19.53 1.41 -4.86
N ASN A 112 19.81 1.61 -6.16
CA ASN A 112 19.56 2.79 -6.99
C ASN A 112 20.72 3.79 -7.14
N ASN A 113 21.96 3.40 -6.84
CA ASN A 113 23.19 4.15 -7.20
C ASN A 113 23.14 5.65 -6.81
N GLY A 114 22.61 5.96 -5.63
CA GLY A 114 22.52 7.34 -5.14
C GLY A 114 21.34 8.16 -5.66
N LYS A 115 20.37 7.58 -6.39
CA LYS A 115 19.08 8.24 -6.64
C LYS A 115 18.24 8.27 -5.36
N ASP A 116 17.71 9.45 -5.03
CA ASP A 116 16.83 9.66 -3.87
C ASP A 116 15.42 9.08 -4.12
N THR A 117 15.30 7.75 -4.04
CA THR A 117 14.03 7.01 -4.16
C THR A 117 13.35 6.85 -2.80
N ALA A 118 12.02 6.63 -2.78
CA ALA A 118 11.31 6.32 -1.54
C ALA A 118 11.93 5.12 -0.81
N PHE A 119 12.23 4.05 -1.54
CA PHE A 119 12.87 2.86 -0.98
C PHE A 119 14.20 3.19 -0.29
N SER A 120 15.12 3.88 -0.97
CA SER A 120 16.44 4.23 -0.40
C SER A 120 16.32 5.14 0.83
N ARG A 121 15.37 6.09 0.85
CA ARG A 121 15.14 6.96 2.01
C ARG A 121 14.75 6.17 3.24
N TYR A 122 13.74 5.31 3.11
CA TYR A 122 13.20 4.58 4.26
C TYR A 122 14.05 3.37 4.67
N MET A 123 14.95 2.91 3.79
CA MET A 123 15.93 1.87 4.10
C MET A 123 17.18 2.38 4.80
N LYS A 124 17.49 3.68 4.74
CA LYS A 124 18.71 4.26 5.32
C LYS A 124 18.90 3.90 6.81
N ASP A 125 17.84 3.92 7.58
CA ASP A 125 17.85 3.64 9.02
C ASP A 125 17.33 2.23 9.35
N ALA A 126 17.21 1.36 8.34
CA ALA A 126 16.86 -0.04 8.56
C ALA A 126 18.01 -0.78 9.25
N VAL A 127 17.64 -1.72 10.14
CA VAL A 127 18.56 -2.52 10.96
C VAL A 127 18.30 -4.01 10.72
N PHE A 128 19.38 -4.76 10.58
CA PHE A 128 19.32 -6.22 10.54
C PHE A 128 19.13 -6.77 11.96
N MET A 129 18.03 -7.51 12.17
CA MET A 129 17.60 -7.97 13.49
C MET A 129 17.49 -9.50 13.59
N VAL A 130 17.95 -10.26 12.58
CA VAL A 130 17.92 -11.72 12.66
C VAL A 130 18.89 -12.18 13.76
N PRO A 131 18.40 -12.90 14.79
CA PRO A 131 19.14 -13.04 16.04
C PRO A 131 20.31 -14.02 15.96
N THR A 132 20.21 -15.07 15.15
CA THR A 132 21.24 -16.12 15.08
C THR A 132 21.43 -16.67 13.66
N PRO A 133 22.61 -17.25 13.35
CA PRO A 133 22.85 -17.96 12.10
C PRO A 133 21.82 -19.05 11.80
N ARG A 134 21.42 -19.81 12.83
CA ARG A 134 20.44 -20.91 12.70
C ARG A 134 19.06 -20.42 12.27
N VAL A 135 18.62 -19.29 12.81
CA VAL A 135 17.34 -18.67 12.42
C VAL A 135 17.41 -18.22 10.96
N LEU A 136 18.51 -17.55 10.58
CA LEU A 136 18.68 -17.09 9.21
C LEU A 136 18.67 -18.23 8.19
N VAL A 137 19.42 -19.31 8.42
CA VAL A 137 19.45 -20.49 7.53
C VAL A 137 18.05 -21.02 7.30
N LYS A 138 17.30 -21.30 8.39
CA LYS A 138 15.94 -21.85 8.28
C LYS A 138 15.00 -20.94 7.47
N VAL A 139 15.07 -19.63 7.69
CA VAL A 139 14.24 -18.66 6.96
C VAL A 139 14.66 -18.60 5.50
N VAL A 140 15.97 -18.57 5.21
CA VAL A 140 16.49 -18.57 3.84
C VAL A 140 16.02 -19.83 3.10
N ASP A 141 16.16 -21.00 3.70
CA ASP A 141 15.69 -22.27 3.11
C ASP A 141 14.17 -22.24 2.86
N GLY A 142 13.39 -21.77 3.84
CA GLY A 142 11.95 -21.69 3.72
C GLY A 142 11.49 -20.71 2.65
N LEU A 143 12.20 -19.58 2.46
CA LEU A 143 11.93 -18.61 1.40
C LEU A 143 12.44 -19.06 0.03
N ASP A 144 13.53 -19.82 -0.04
CA ASP A 144 14.05 -20.38 -1.30
C ASP A 144 13.13 -21.45 -1.88
N ALA A 145 12.47 -22.22 -1.01
CA ALA A 145 11.46 -23.20 -1.38
C ALA A 145 10.15 -22.58 -1.92
N LEU A 146 10.05 -21.25 -1.96
CA LEU A 146 8.96 -20.56 -2.64
C LEU A 146 9.33 -20.39 -4.12
N ASP A 147 8.46 -20.87 -5.02
CA ASP A 147 8.61 -20.59 -6.45
C ASP A 147 8.17 -19.15 -6.71
N LEU A 148 9.13 -18.24 -6.73
CA LEU A 148 8.92 -16.79 -6.82
C LEU A 148 9.18 -16.25 -8.22
N ASN A 149 9.15 -17.13 -9.23
CA ASN A 149 9.28 -16.73 -10.64
C ASN A 149 8.13 -15.79 -11.11
N ASN A 150 7.08 -15.62 -10.29
CA ASN A 150 6.00 -14.67 -10.51
C ASN A 150 6.02 -13.55 -9.46
N LYS A 151 6.17 -12.28 -9.91
CA LYS A 151 6.09 -11.08 -9.07
C LYS A 151 4.77 -10.99 -8.30
N ASP A 152 3.69 -11.49 -8.87
CA ASP A 152 2.36 -11.47 -8.25
C ASP A 152 2.33 -12.35 -6.99
N ILE A 153 3.04 -13.48 -6.99
CA ILE A 153 3.12 -14.38 -5.82
C ILE A 153 3.86 -13.68 -4.67
N MET A 154 4.91 -12.91 -4.97
CA MET A 154 5.66 -12.16 -3.96
C MET A 154 4.82 -11.05 -3.32
N GLY A 155 4.11 -10.29 -4.15
CA GLY A 155 3.16 -9.30 -3.68
C GLY A 155 2.09 -9.92 -2.78
N ASP A 156 1.49 -11.04 -3.23
CA ASP A 156 0.53 -11.81 -2.45
C ASP A 156 1.12 -12.29 -1.10
N VAL A 157 2.30 -12.90 -1.10
CA VAL A 157 3.02 -13.35 0.12
C VAL A 157 3.21 -12.20 1.10
N TYR A 158 3.67 -11.05 0.60
CA TYR A 158 3.86 -9.87 1.42
C TYR A 158 2.55 -9.36 2.01
N GLU A 159 1.49 -9.35 1.21
CA GLU A 159 0.18 -8.94 1.66
C GLU A 159 -0.43 -9.87 2.72
N TYR A 160 -0.16 -11.17 2.62
CA TYR A 160 -0.53 -12.13 3.66
C TYR A 160 0.24 -11.90 4.96
N LEU A 161 1.55 -11.63 4.88
CA LEU A 161 2.33 -11.27 6.05
C LEU A 161 1.74 -10.04 6.75
N LEU A 162 1.42 -8.98 5.98
CA LEU A 162 0.80 -7.77 6.51
C LEU A 162 -0.56 -8.06 7.18
N ALA A 163 -1.38 -8.94 6.60
CA ALA A 163 -2.64 -9.37 7.19
C ALA A 163 -2.44 -10.12 8.53
N LYS A 164 -1.35 -10.89 8.67
CA LYS A 164 -1.03 -11.63 9.89
C LYS A 164 -0.67 -10.72 11.07
N ILE A 165 0.08 -9.63 10.84
CA ILE A 165 0.30 -8.61 11.89
C ILE A 165 -1.01 -8.06 12.39
N ALA A 166 -1.93 -7.82 11.47
CA ALA A 166 -3.18 -7.17 11.78
C ALA A 166 -3.99 -8.05 12.78
N SER A 167 -3.95 -9.37 12.66
CA SER A 167 -4.54 -10.28 13.66
C SER A 167 -3.85 -10.33 15.04
N SER A 168 -2.66 -9.76 15.21
CA SER A 168 -1.80 -9.90 16.41
C SER A 168 -2.00 -8.80 17.48
N GLY A 169 -3.01 -7.93 17.31
CA GLY A 169 -3.65 -7.19 18.41
C GLY A 169 -3.01 -5.89 18.93
N THR A 170 -1.69 -5.68 18.85
CA THR A 170 -1.04 -4.52 19.52
C THR A 170 -0.67 -3.35 18.60
N ASN A 171 -0.42 -3.60 17.31
CA ASN A 171 0.03 -2.57 16.35
C ASN A 171 -0.93 -2.37 15.16
N GLY A 172 -2.18 -2.82 15.31
CA GLY A 172 -3.24 -2.74 14.30
C GLY A 172 -3.79 -1.33 14.11
N GLN A 173 -2.92 -0.36 13.80
CA GLN A 173 -3.39 0.92 13.26
C GLN A 173 -4.25 0.62 12.03
N PHE A 174 -5.50 1.09 12.08
CA PHE A 174 -6.63 0.89 11.17
C PHE A 174 -6.25 0.44 9.76
N ARG A 175 -6.19 -0.87 9.53
CA ARG A 175 -5.96 -1.43 8.20
C ARG A 175 -7.27 -1.64 7.48
N THR A 176 -7.30 -1.26 6.21
CA THR A 176 -8.46 -1.54 5.35
C THR A 176 -8.44 -3.00 4.91
N PRO A 177 -9.53 -3.75 5.09
CA PRO A 177 -9.63 -5.12 4.57
C PRO A 177 -9.45 -5.15 3.04
N ARG A 178 -8.76 -6.17 2.53
CA ARG A 178 -8.33 -6.22 1.13
C ARG A 178 -9.49 -6.26 0.14
N HIS A 179 -10.56 -6.97 0.47
CA HIS A 179 -11.77 -7.01 -0.36
C HIS A 179 -12.47 -5.65 -0.42
N ILE A 180 -12.42 -4.84 0.65
CA ILE A 180 -12.92 -3.45 0.62
C ILE A 180 -12.03 -2.54 -0.25
N ILE A 181 -10.70 -2.67 -0.15
CA ILE A 181 -9.76 -1.95 -1.03
C ILE A 181 -10.07 -2.27 -2.50
N ARG A 182 -10.20 -3.56 -2.83
CA ARG A 182 -10.54 -4.05 -4.18
C ARG A 182 -11.86 -3.47 -4.66
N MET A 183 -12.91 -3.55 -3.85
CA MET A 183 -14.21 -2.97 -4.17
C MET A 183 -14.08 -1.48 -4.52
N MET A 184 -13.38 -0.69 -3.71
CA MET A 184 -13.20 0.75 -3.97
C MET A 184 -12.40 1.03 -5.25
N VAL A 185 -11.36 0.24 -5.54
CA VAL A 185 -10.60 0.37 -6.79
C VAL A 185 -11.48 0.01 -8.00
N GLU A 186 -12.25 -1.07 -7.93
CA GLU A 186 -13.20 -1.49 -8.97
C GLU A 186 -14.30 -0.43 -9.20
N LEU A 187 -14.82 0.17 -8.13
CA LEU A 187 -15.77 1.28 -8.22
C LEU A 187 -15.18 2.46 -9.00
N MET A 188 -13.92 2.80 -8.74
CA MET A 188 -13.27 4.01 -9.26
C MET A 188 -12.57 3.85 -10.63
N LYS A 189 -12.38 2.61 -11.09
CA LYS A 189 -11.78 2.23 -12.39
C LYS A 189 -10.57 3.10 -12.78
N PRO A 190 -9.44 3.01 -12.06
CA PRO A 190 -8.24 3.77 -12.40
C PRO A 190 -7.82 3.58 -13.87
N THR A 191 -7.25 4.62 -14.46
CA THR A 191 -6.78 4.64 -15.84
C THR A 191 -5.32 5.06 -15.92
N LEU A 192 -4.66 4.81 -17.05
CA LEU A 192 -3.29 5.30 -17.29
C LEU A 192 -3.17 6.83 -17.28
N ASN A 193 -4.28 7.56 -17.42
CA ASN A 193 -4.29 9.02 -17.35
C ASN A 193 -4.35 9.52 -15.91
N ASP A 194 -4.73 8.66 -14.96
CA ASP A 194 -4.85 9.07 -13.58
C ASP A 194 -3.48 9.38 -12.94
N VAL A 195 -3.53 10.27 -11.97
CA VAL A 195 -2.46 10.52 -10.98
C VAL A 195 -3.12 10.29 -9.64
N ILE A 196 -2.68 9.24 -8.96
CA ILE A 196 -3.38 8.59 -7.85
C ILE A 196 -2.66 8.90 -6.55
N ALA A 197 -3.42 9.29 -5.52
CA ALA A 197 -2.87 9.49 -4.19
C ALA A 197 -3.68 8.85 -3.07
N ASP A 198 -2.97 8.54 -1.99
CA ASP A 198 -3.55 8.23 -0.68
C ASP A 198 -2.88 9.14 0.39
N PRO A 199 -3.61 10.10 0.99
CA PRO A 199 -3.09 11.00 2.02
C PRO A 199 -2.95 10.35 3.41
N ALA A 200 -3.35 9.09 3.58
CA ALA A 200 -3.21 8.31 4.80
C ALA A 200 -2.84 6.86 4.43
N MET A 201 -1.74 6.71 3.69
CA MET A 201 -1.48 5.51 2.89
C MET A 201 -1.28 4.23 3.70
N GLY A 202 -0.83 4.32 4.96
CA GLY A 202 -0.41 3.17 5.75
C GLY A 202 0.58 2.32 4.96
N SER A 203 0.24 1.05 4.72
CA SER A 203 1.06 0.14 3.92
C SER A 203 0.87 0.25 2.40
N ALA A 204 0.37 1.40 1.91
CA ALA A 204 0.07 1.67 0.51
C ALA A 204 -1.00 0.75 -0.12
N GLY A 205 -1.97 0.26 0.66
CA GLY A 205 -2.92 -0.75 0.19
C GLY A 205 -3.76 -0.33 -1.03
N PHE A 206 -4.32 0.89 -1.01
CA PHE A 206 -5.07 1.44 -2.16
C PHE A 206 -4.17 1.70 -3.37
N ILE A 207 -2.94 2.13 -3.14
CA ILE A 207 -1.98 2.46 -4.20
C ILE A 207 -1.55 1.19 -4.93
N VAL A 208 -1.20 0.14 -4.17
CA VAL A 208 -0.83 -1.18 -4.71
C VAL A 208 -1.98 -1.80 -5.48
N GLU A 209 -3.19 -1.77 -4.93
CA GLU A 209 -4.37 -2.34 -5.59
C GLU A 209 -4.72 -1.55 -6.88
N SER A 210 -4.52 -0.23 -6.89
CA SER A 210 -4.66 0.58 -8.09
C SER A 210 -3.61 0.24 -9.14
N ALA A 211 -2.36 0.02 -8.73
CA ALA A 211 -1.28 -0.41 -9.62
C ALA A 211 -1.59 -1.78 -10.24
N ARG A 212 -2.07 -2.72 -9.43
CA ARG A 212 -2.52 -4.05 -9.86
C ARG A 212 -3.65 -3.96 -10.88
N TYR A 213 -4.70 -3.19 -10.59
CA TYR A 213 -5.80 -2.94 -11.54
C TYR A 213 -5.28 -2.39 -12.87
N ILE A 214 -4.37 -1.39 -12.83
CA ILE A 214 -3.82 -0.81 -14.05
C ILE A 214 -3.00 -1.84 -14.84
N HIS A 215 -2.21 -2.67 -14.13
CA HIS A 215 -1.43 -3.72 -14.75
C HIS A 215 -2.32 -4.76 -15.45
N GLU A 216 -3.36 -5.24 -14.77
CA GLU A 216 -4.30 -6.25 -15.27
C GLU A 216 -5.13 -5.72 -16.47
N HIS A 217 -5.64 -4.49 -16.38
CA HIS A 217 -6.55 -3.93 -17.40
C HIS A 217 -5.84 -3.20 -18.55
N TYR A 218 -4.57 -2.80 -18.39
CA TYR A 218 -3.83 -2.02 -19.39
C TYR A 218 -2.45 -2.59 -19.73
N ALA A 219 -2.20 -3.88 -19.48
CA ALA A 219 -0.93 -4.57 -19.76
C ALA A 219 -0.33 -4.22 -21.15
N ASN A 220 -1.13 -4.30 -22.21
CA ASN A 220 -0.68 -4.00 -23.58
C ASN A 220 -0.26 -2.53 -23.76
N LYS A 221 -0.90 -1.60 -23.05
CA LYS A 221 -0.56 -0.17 -23.13
C LYS A 221 0.68 0.17 -22.30
N LEU A 222 0.97 -0.59 -21.25
CA LEU A 222 2.19 -0.48 -20.46
C LEU A 222 3.45 -0.91 -21.23
N LEU A 223 3.31 -1.63 -22.35
CA LEU A 223 4.45 -1.91 -23.25
C LEU A 223 5.05 -0.64 -23.87
N LYS A 224 4.30 0.46 -23.92
CA LYS A 224 4.82 1.76 -24.37
C LYS A 224 5.71 2.36 -23.28
N ALA A 225 6.93 2.75 -23.65
CA ALA A 225 7.94 3.27 -22.73
C ALA A 225 7.42 4.45 -21.89
N GLU A 226 6.70 5.40 -22.48
CA GLU A 226 6.13 6.56 -21.77
C GLU A 226 5.11 6.15 -20.70
N ASN A 227 4.23 5.19 -21.00
CA ASN A 227 3.26 4.68 -20.03
C ASN A 227 3.94 3.91 -18.91
N GLN A 228 4.97 3.11 -19.25
CA GLN A 228 5.76 2.38 -18.27
C GLN A 228 6.53 3.34 -17.34
N GLU A 229 7.12 4.39 -17.89
CA GLU A 229 7.82 5.42 -17.12
C GLU A 229 6.85 6.13 -16.18
N LYS A 230 5.68 6.57 -16.66
CA LYS A 230 4.65 7.17 -15.82
C LYS A 230 4.20 6.22 -14.71
N TYR A 231 3.89 4.97 -15.04
CA TYR A 231 3.46 3.94 -14.09
C TYR A 231 4.50 3.69 -13.00
N THR A 232 5.78 3.62 -13.37
CA THR A 232 6.86 3.31 -12.42
C THR A 232 7.31 4.50 -11.57
N THR A 233 6.93 5.73 -11.93
CA THR A 233 7.44 6.95 -11.26
C THR A 233 6.32 7.89 -10.76
N THR A 234 5.62 8.56 -11.66
CA THR A 234 4.81 9.75 -11.33
C THR A 234 3.33 9.47 -11.10
N MET A 235 2.85 8.25 -11.40
CA MET A 235 1.44 7.89 -11.32
C MET A 235 0.93 7.75 -9.87
N PHE A 236 1.80 7.37 -8.93
CA PHE A 236 1.40 6.95 -7.59
C PHE A 236 2.07 7.82 -6.52
N SER A 237 1.27 8.36 -5.60
CA SER A 237 1.76 9.14 -4.45
C SER A 237 1.13 8.67 -3.15
N GLY A 238 1.88 8.72 -2.05
CA GLY A 238 1.40 8.29 -0.74
C GLY A 238 2.03 9.08 0.39
N TYR A 239 1.22 9.41 1.37
CA TYR A 239 1.63 10.23 2.51
C TYR A 239 1.24 9.55 3.82
N ASP A 240 2.17 9.53 4.77
CA ASP A 240 1.96 9.00 6.12
C ASP A 240 2.92 9.69 7.10
N THR A 241 2.59 9.61 8.39
CA THR A 241 3.41 10.12 9.51
C THR A 241 4.17 9.01 10.23
N ASP A 242 3.93 7.74 9.91
CA ASP A 242 4.69 6.60 10.47
C ASP A 242 5.78 6.15 9.49
N GLN A 243 7.05 6.33 9.88
CA GLN A 243 8.20 5.90 9.07
C GLN A 243 8.21 4.40 8.77
N THR A 244 7.71 3.57 9.69
CA THR A 244 7.57 2.13 9.50
C THR A 244 6.57 1.84 8.39
N MET A 245 5.45 2.55 8.37
CA MET A 245 4.43 2.40 7.32
C MET A 245 4.93 2.90 5.97
N LEU A 246 5.68 4.01 5.94
CA LEU A 246 6.32 4.51 4.72
C LEU A 246 7.33 3.52 4.14
N ARG A 247 8.12 2.87 5.01
CA ARG A 247 9.06 1.81 4.63
C ARG A 247 8.33 0.60 4.05
N ILE A 248 7.33 0.10 4.76
CA ILE A 248 6.47 -1.02 4.35
C ILE A 248 5.80 -0.71 3.02
N GLY A 249 5.20 0.47 2.87
CA GLY A 249 4.53 0.89 1.64
C GLY A 249 5.48 1.03 0.46
N ALA A 250 6.67 1.61 0.66
CA ALA A 250 7.68 1.71 -0.39
C ALA A 250 8.15 0.33 -0.88
N MET A 251 8.34 -0.62 0.04
CA MET A 251 8.64 -2.01 -0.30
C MET A 251 7.49 -2.65 -1.06
N ASN A 252 6.26 -2.46 -0.59
CA ASN A 252 5.07 -3.02 -1.20
C ASN A 252 4.93 -2.59 -2.66
N MET A 253 5.09 -1.29 -2.92
CA MET A 253 5.05 -0.72 -4.26
C MET A 253 6.13 -1.31 -5.18
N MET A 254 7.36 -1.46 -4.66
CA MET A 254 8.46 -2.00 -5.45
C MET A 254 8.29 -3.50 -5.76
N LEU A 255 7.76 -4.28 -4.82
CA LEU A 255 7.40 -5.69 -5.05
C LEU A 255 6.33 -5.82 -6.15
N HIS A 256 5.43 -4.85 -6.27
CA HIS A 256 4.40 -4.75 -7.31
C HIS A 256 4.86 -3.99 -8.58
N GLY A 257 6.18 -3.79 -8.74
CA GLY A 257 6.77 -3.27 -9.97
C GLY A 257 6.66 -1.76 -10.17
N VAL A 258 6.44 -1.00 -9.10
CA VAL A 258 6.51 0.47 -9.11
C VAL A 258 7.84 0.89 -8.48
N ASP A 259 8.79 1.25 -9.34
CA ASP A 259 10.20 1.43 -8.95
C ASP A 259 10.45 2.70 -8.12
N GLN A 260 9.77 3.81 -8.42
CA GLN A 260 10.01 5.12 -7.82
C GLN A 260 8.71 5.84 -7.44
N PRO A 261 7.88 5.27 -6.55
CA PRO A 261 6.65 5.93 -6.12
C PRO A 261 6.96 7.22 -5.33
N ASP A 262 6.08 8.22 -5.41
CA ASP A 262 6.17 9.46 -4.62
C ASP A 262 5.62 9.23 -3.20
N ILE A 263 6.35 8.46 -2.40
CA ILE A 263 6.05 8.20 -0.98
C ILE A 263 6.89 9.12 -0.09
N LYS A 264 6.21 9.85 0.80
CA LYS A 264 6.81 10.89 1.64
C LYS A 264 6.27 10.86 3.07
N TYR A 265 7.18 11.17 4.01
CA TYR A 265 6.79 11.51 5.37
C TYR A 265 6.13 12.88 5.31
N GLN A 266 4.86 12.94 5.66
CA GLN A 266 4.10 14.17 5.64
C GLN A 266 2.90 14.05 6.55
N ASP A 267 2.75 15.00 7.46
CA ASP A 267 1.46 15.23 8.11
C ASP A 267 0.53 15.88 7.08
N SER A 268 -0.41 15.08 6.56
CA SER A 268 -1.36 15.53 5.55
C SER A 268 -2.22 16.71 6.00
N LEU A 269 -2.42 16.91 7.31
CA LEU A 269 -3.30 17.95 7.83
C LEU A 269 -2.55 19.23 8.23
N SER A 270 -1.21 19.21 8.25
CA SER A 270 -0.39 20.34 8.67
C SER A 270 -0.20 21.40 7.59
N GLU A 271 0.28 22.59 7.99
CA GLU A 271 0.66 23.67 7.07
C GLU A 271 1.84 23.32 6.15
N GLU A 272 2.65 22.33 6.50
CA GLU A 272 3.75 21.86 5.66
C GLU A 272 3.24 21.13 4.42
N ASN A 273 2.01 20.58 4.48
CA ASN A 273 1.36 20.04 3.31
C ASN A 273 0.79 21.16 2.44
N THR A 274 1.53 21.50 1.39
CA THR A 274 1.14 22.49 0.38
C THR A 274 0.55 21.85 -0.89
N VAL A 275 0.34 20.53 -0.91
CA VAL A 275 -0.15 19.83 -2.09
C VAL A 275 -1.59 20.23 -2.41
N ALA A 276 -1.78 20.83 -3.57
CA ALA A 276 -3.08 21.28 -4.07
C ALA A 276 -3.22 21.01 -5.58
N ASN A 277 -4.44 20.68 -6.01
CA ASN A 277 -4.81 20.53 -7.43
C ASN A 277 -3.92 19.59 -8.26
N LYS A 278 -3.39 18.54 -7.64
CA LYS A 278 -2.42 17.62 -8.28
C LYS A 278 -3.07 16.33 -8.78
N PHE A 279 -3.97 15.74 -7.99
CA PHE A 279 -4.42 14.36 -8.20
C PHE A 279 -5.74 14.28 -8.96
N SER A 280 -5.87 13.29 -9.84
CA SER A 280 -7.14 12.99 -10.51
C SER A 280 -7.95 11.92 -9.81
N LEU A 281 -7.31 11.09 -8.99
CA LEU A 281 -7.94 10.05 -8.21
C LEU A 281 -7.35 10.04 -6.79
N ILE A 282 -8.20 10.06 -5.78
CA ILE A 282 -7.81 9.78 -4.40
C ILE A 282 -8.60 8.58 -3.88
N LEU A 283 -7.91 7.62 -3.28
CA LEU A 283 -8.48 6.47 -2.61
C LEU A 283 -7.88 6.42 -1.21
N ALA A 284 -8.72 6.47 -0.17
CA ALA A 284 -8.20 6.61 1.19
C ALA A 284 -9.09 5.95 2.23
N ASN A 285 -8.44 5.50 3.31
CA ASN A 285 -9.08 5.18 4.58
C ASN A 285 -8.40 5.99 5.70
N PRO A 286 -8.79 7.27 5.88
CA PRO A 286 -8.22 8.10 6.92
C PRO A 286 -8.55 7.60 8.33
N PRO A 287 -7.78 8.02 9.36
CA PRO A 287 -8.06 7.67 10.76
C PRO A 287 -9.51 8.02 11.18
N PHE A 288 -10.23 7.05 11.73
CA PHE A 288 -11.65 7.20 12.11
C PHE A 288 -11.91 8.14 13.29
N LYS A 289 -10.90 8.38 14.12
CA LYS A 289 -11.00 9.29 15.26
C LYS A 289 -9.63 9.88 15.56
N GLY A 290 -9.61 11.17 15.81
CA GLY A 290 -8.43 11.92 16.20
C GLY A 290 -8.79 13.35 16.49
N SER A 291 -7.97 14.02 17.29
CA SER A 291 -8.14 15.44 17.57
C SER A 291 -6.79 16.13 17.51
N LEU A 292 -6.71 17.21 16.73
CA LEU A 292 -5.52 18.04 16.60
C LEU A 292 -5.74 19.42 17.25
N ALA A 293 -4.66 20.08 17.65
CA ALA A 293 -4.71 21.51 17.99
C ALA A 293 -4.96 22.32 16.71
N TYR A 294 -5.65 23.47 16.80
CA TYR A 294 -5.96 24.24 15.58
C TYR A 294 -4.69 24.76 14.89
N GLU A 295 -3.67 25.03 15.69
CA GLU A 295 -2.37 25.54 15.29
C GLU A 295 -1.55 24.51 14.52
N ALA A 296 -1.87 23.22 14.68
CA ALA A 296 -1.27 22.11 13.94
C ALA A 296 -1.99 21.81 12.61
N VAL A 297 -3.13 22.45 12.35
CA VAL A 297 -3.95 22.20 11.15
C VAL A 297 -3.78 23.36 10.17
N SER A 298 -3.67 23.03 8.88
CA SER A 298 -3.55 24.05 7.84
C SER A 298 -4.75 24.99 7.80
N LYS A 299 -4.49 26.30 7.68
CA LYS A 299 -5.51 27.36 7.61
C LYS A 299 -6.49 27.14 6.47
N ASP A 300 -6.02 26.63 5.33
CA ASP A 300 -6.87 26.34 4.17
C ASP A 300 -7.91 25.26 4.49
N LEU A 301 -7.54 24.26 5.29
CA LEU A 301 -8.46 23.20 5.71
C LEU A 301 -9.49 23.72 6.71
N LEU A 302 -9.04 24.57 7.64
CA LEU A 302 -9.91 25.22 8.62
C LEU A 302 -10.89 26.21 7.99
N ALA A 303 -10.54 26.79 6.84
CA ALA A 303 -11.44 27.65 6.06
C ALA A 303 -12.61 26.84 5.45
N VAL A 304 -12.37 25.59 5.04
CA VAL A 304 -13.43 24.69 4.56
C VAL A 304 -14.29 24.19 5.72
N THR A 305 -13.66 23.67 6.78
CA THR A 305 -14.37 23.19 7.96
C THR A 305 -13.56 23.44 9.22
N LYS A 306 -13.99 24.42 10.02
CA LYS A 306 -13.31 24.76 11.27
C LYS A 306 -13.56 23.68 12.33
N THR A 307 -12.59 22.78 12.49
CA THR A 307 -12.67 21.67 13.45
C THR A 307 -11.29 21.17 13.87
N LYS A 308 -11.27 20.42 14.97
CA LYS A 308 -10.11 19.65 15.44
C LYS A 308 -10.16 18.18 15.03
N ARG A 309 -11.30 17.73 14.52
CA ARG A 309 -11.62 16.33 14.21
C ARG A 309 -10.96 15.89 12.91
N THR A 310 -10.06 14.92 12.99
CA THR A 310 -9.28 14.45 11.84
C THR A 310 -10.16 13.89 10.74
N GLU A 311 -11.24 13.17 11.07
CA GLU A 311 -12.13 12.53 10.10
C GLU A 311 -12.79 13.53 9.13
N LEU A 312 -13.02 14.78 9.56
CA LEU A 312 -13.56 15.83 8.69
C LEU A 312 -12.46 16.61 7.97
N LEU A 313 -11.30 16.79 8.61
CA LEU A 313 -10.16 17.50 8.02
C LEU A 313 -9.56 16.71 6.85
N PHE A 314 -9.59 15.38 6.88
CA PHE A 314 -9.16 14.57 5.73
C PHE A 314 -10.07 14.77 4.51
N LEU A 315 -11.38 14.98 4.68
CA LEU A 315 -12.25 15.35 3.54
C LEU A 315 -11.85 16.70 2.95
N ALA A 316 -11.53 17.68 3.80
CA ALA A 316 -11.03 18.98 3.35
C ALA A 316 -9.68 18.87 2.62
N VAL A 317 -8.74 18.04 3.11
CA VAL A 317 -7.43 17.90 2.45
C VAL A 317 -7.56 17.18 1.11
N MET A 318 -8.42 16.17 1.00
CA MET A 318 -8.69 15.50 -0.26
C MET A 318 -9.26 16.47 -1.30
N LEU A 319 -10.20 17.33 -0.91
CA LEU A 319 -10.71 18.39 -1.79
C LEU A 319 -9.61 19.35 -2.23
N ARG A 320 -8.70 19.77 -1.34
CA ARG A 320 -7.55 20.61 -1.71
C ARG A 320 -6.64 19.92 -2.73
N MET A 321 -6.29 18.67 -2.46
CA MET A 321 -5.33 17.86 -3.21
C MET A 321 -5.83 17.44 -4.61
N LEU A 322 -7.14 17.23 -4.77
CA LEU A 322 -7.76 16.93 -6.06
C LEU A 322 -7.65 18.12 -7.02
N LYS A 323 -7.33 17.85 -8.28
CA LYS A 323 -7.55 18.79 -9.38
C LYS A 323 -9.04 18.92 -9.70
N VAL A 324 -9.45 19.99 -10.37
CA VAL A 324 -10.83 20.11 -10.86
C VAL A 324 -11.12 18.96 -11.84
N GLY A 325 -12.26 18.30 -11.66
CA GLY A 325 -12.64 17.06 -12.35
C GLY A 325 -12.01 15.79 -11.77
N GLY A 326 -11.14 15.92 -10.76
CA GLY A 326 -10.61 14.79 -9.99
C GLY A 326 -11.68 14.17 -9.09
N ARG A 327 -11.60 12.85 -8.90
CA ARG A 327 -12.57 12.05 -8.15
C ARG A 327 -11.93 11.41 -6.92
N ALA A 328 -12.69 11.20 -5.86
CA ALA A 328 -12.23 10.50 -4.66
C ALA A 328 -13.24 9.46 -4.19
N ALA A 329 -12.73 8.37 -3.62
CA ALA A 329 -13.49 7.49 -2.75
C ALA A 329 -12.79 7.42 -1.38
N SER A 330 -13.49 7.86 -0.33
CA SER A 330 -12.95 7.89 1.03
C SER A 330 -13.83 7.10 1.98
N ILE A 331 -13.21 6.25 2.79
CA ILE A 331 -13.87 5.65 3.94
C ILE A 331 -13.99 6.71 5.04
N VAL A 332 -15.16 6.80 5.68
CA VAL A 332 -15.42 7.70 6.80
C VAL A 332 -16.24 6.98 7.86
N PRO A 333 -16.12 7.34 9.15
CA PRO A 333 -17.06 6.84 10.16
C PRO A 333 -18.46 7.43 9.94
N ASP A 334 -19.52 6.71 10.30
CA ASP A 334 -20.90 7.17 10.07
C ASP A 334 -21.23 8.52 10.71
N GLY A 335 -20.49 8.90 11.77
CA GLY A 335 -20.60 10.23 12.38
C GLY A 335 -20.44 11.38 11.38
N VAL A 336 -19.69 11.18 10.28
CA VAL A 336 -19.59 12.16 9.18
C VAL A 336 -20.94 12.35 8.48
N LEU A 337 -21.73 11.30 8.33
CA LEU A 337 -23.01 11.32 7.63
C LEU A 337 -24.11 12.03 8.43
N PHE A 338 -24.20 11.78 9.73
CA PHE A 338 -25.32 12.27 10.56
C PHE A 338 -24.92 13.28 11.65
N GLY A 339 -23.62 13.50 11.89
CA GLY A 339 -23.14 14.37 12.96
C GLY A 339 -23.77 15.77 12.91
N SER A 340 -24.20 16.28 14.07
CA SER A 340 -24.99 17.51 14.17
C SER A 340 -24.17 18.78 14.44
N SER A 341 -22.87 18.65 14.73
CA SER A 341 -22.02 19.81 15.02
C SER A 341 -21.86 20.72 13.78
N ARG A 342 -21.52 21.99 14.01
CA ARG A 342 -21.31 22.97 12.94
C ARG A 342 -20.32 22.47 11.89
N ALA A 343 -19.23 21.83 12.31
CA ALA A 343 -18.21 21.29 11.41
C ALA A 343 -18.72 20.13 10.52
N HIS A 344 -19.52 19.21 11.08
CA HIS A 344 -20.11 18.11 10.32
C HIS A 344 -21.08 18.62 9.26
N LYS A 345 -21.94 19.59 9.65
CA LYS A 345 -22.84 20.25 8.71
C LYS A 345 -22.06 21.03 7.64
N ALA A 346 -20.97 21.70 8.01
CA ALA A 346 -20.15 22.49 7.09
C ALA A 346 -19.51 21.61 6.01
N ILE A 347 -18.86 20.50 6.39
CA ILE A 347 -18.21 19.63 5.39
C ILE A 347 -19.23 18.92 4.49
N ARG A 348 -20.39 18.51 5.01
CA ARG A 348 -21.47 17.96 4.17
C ARG A 348 -22.03 19.00 3.21
N LYS A 349 -22.23 20.24 3.68
CA LYS A 349 -22.65 21.35 2.84
C LYS A 349 -21.62 21.65 1.74
N GLU A 350 -20.33 21.64 2.07
CA GLU A 350 -19.25 21.80 1.09
C GLU A 350 -19.33 20.73 -0.01
N LEU A 351 -19.45 19.44 0.38
CA LEU A 351 -19.51 18.34 -0.59
C LEU A 351 -20.75 18.39 -1.50
N ILE A 352 -21.89 18.86 -0.99
CA ILE A 352 -23.16 18.90 -1.74
C ILE A 352 -23.25 20.17 -2.60
N ASP A 353 -22.98 21.33 -2.01
CA ASP A 353 -23.24 22.63 -2.64
C ASP A 353 -22.13 23.02 -3.62
N ASN A 354 -20.86 22.72 -3.29
CA ASN A 354 -19.71 23.19 -4.05
C ASN A 354 -19.03 22.10 -4.87
N GLN A 355 -19.34 20.83 -4.59
CA GLN A 355 -18.76 19.67 -5.24
C GLN A 355 -19.85 18.75 -5.80
N LYS A 356 -19.45 17.63 -6.41
CA LYS A 356 -20.40 16.60 -6.88
C LYS A 356 -20.27 15.33 -6.04
N LEU A 357 -21.12 15.18 -5.03
CA LEU A 357 -21.29 13.93 -4.30
C LEU A 357 -22.07 12.94 -5.18
N THR A 358 -21.45 11.80 -5.49
CA THR A 358 -22.01 10.80 -6.41
C THR A 358 -22.67 9.65 -5.66
N ALA A 359 -22.01 9.13 -4.63
CA ALA A 359 -22.52 8.00 -3.87
C ALA A 359 -22.11 8.02 -2.39
N VAL A 360 -22.96 7.38 -1.58
CA VAL A 360 -22.71 7.02 -0.18
C VAL A 360 -23.02 5.53 -0.02
N ILE A 361 -22.01 4.74 0.29
CA ILE A 361 -22.15 3.29 0.51
C ILE A 361 -21.92 3.03 2.00
N SER A 362 -23.00 2.78 2.74
CA SER A 362 -22.92 2.42 4.16
C SER A 362 -22.41 0.99 4.30
N MET A 363 -21.51 0.78 5.26
CA MET A 363 -20.91 -0.50 5.61
C MET A 363 -21.20 -0.83 7.08
N PRO A 364 -21.59 -2.07 7.40
CA PRO A 364 -22.08 -2.42 8.72
C PRO A 364 -20.97 -2.40 9.77
N SER A 365 -21.36 -2.27 11.04
CA SER A 365 -20.39 -2.38 12.14
C SER A 365 -19.74 -3.77 12.12
N GLY A 366 -18.42 -3.79 12.22
CA GLY A 366 -17.65 -5.04 12.20
C GLY A 366 -16.89 -5.31 10.92
N VAL A 367 -17.10 -4.57 9.82
CA VAL A 367 -16.26 -4.66 8.60
C VAL A 367 -14.77 -4.49 8.93
N PHE A 368 -14.45 -3.61 9.87
CA PHE A 368 -13.09 -3.31 10.29
C PHE A 368 -12.67 -4.02 11.59
N LYS A 369 -13.42 -5.03 12.07
CA LYS A 369 -12.99 -5.81 13.22
C LYS A 369 -11.78 -6.70 12.88
N PRO A 370 -10.90 -6.99 13.85
CA PRO A 370 -10.95 -6.54 15.25
C PRO A 370 -10.46 -5.09 15.50
N TYR A 371 -10.02 -4.36 14.46
CA TYR A 371 -9.40 -3.02 14.60
C TYR A 371 -10.39 -1.93 15.04
N ALA A 372 -11.58 -1.94 14.45
CA ALA A 372 -12.61 -0.96 14.73
C ALA A 372 -14.00 -1.59 14.65
N GLY A 373 -14.79 -1.38 15.70
CA GLY A 373 -16.19 -1.81 15.77
C GLY A 373 -17.20 -0.77 15.28
N VAL A 374 -16.74 0.40 14.79
CA VAL A 374 -17.63 1.46 14.31
C VAL A 374 -18.20 1.12 12.93
N SER A 375 -19.45 1.52 12.69
CA SER A 375 -20.00 1.57 11.34
C SER A 375 -19.33 2.68 10.52
N THR A 376 -19.23 2.46 9.23
CA THR A 376 -18.47 3.31 8.31
C THR A 376 -19.21 3.45 6.99
N ALA A 377 -18.82 4.41 6.17
CA ALA A 377 -19.33 4.55 4.82
C ALA A 377 -18.22 4.94 3.85
N ILE A 378 -18.43 4.64 2.57
CA ILE A 378 -17.61 5.16 1.48
C ILE A 378 -18.33 6.35 0.87
N LEU A 379 -17.65 7.50 0.85
CA LEU A 379 -18.06 8.69 0.13
C LEU A 379 -17.37 8.75 -1.22
N ILE A 380 -18.14 8.78 -2.30
CA ILE A 380 -17.61 8.98 -3.66
C ILE A 380 -18.00 10.36 -4.16
N PHE A 381 -17.02 11.21 -4.43
CA PHE A 381 -17.25 12.59 -4.86
C PHE A 381 -16.25 13.06 -5.92
N THR A 382 -16.64 14.07 -6.69
CA THR A 382 -15.79 14.73 -7.70
C THR A 382 -15.64 16.21 -7.34
N LYS A 383 -14.41 16.74 -7.44
CA LYS A 383 -14.14 18.16 -7.24
C LYS A 383 -14.59 18.95 -8.46
N THR A 384 -15.48 19.92 -8.26
CA THR A 384 -16.01 20.78 -9.33
C THR A 384 -15.89 22.27 -9.00
N ASN A 385 -15.81 22.65 -7.72
CA ASN A 385 -15.83 24.03 -7.21
C ASN A 385 -17.06 24.86 -7.66
N THR A 386 -18.05 24.23 -8.28
CA THR A 386 -19.23 24.86 -8.89
C THR A 386 -20.50 24.09 -8.58
N GLY A 387 -20.42 23.09 -7.70
CA GLY A 387 -21.53 22.20 -7.36
C GLY A 387 -21.73 21.10 -8.41
N GLY A 388 -22.98 20.71 -8.62
CA GLY A 388 -23.36 19.64 -9.55
C GLY A 388 -23.80 18.34 -8.87
N THR A 389 -24.02 18.36 -7.56
CA THR A 389 -24.81 17.34 -6.87
C THR A 389 -26.29 17.57 -7.18
N ASP A 390 -26.90 16.62 -7.90
CA ASP A 390 -28.35 16.58 -8.15
C ASP A 390 -28.95 15.39 -7.39
N LYS A 391 -28.56 14.18 -7.78
CA LYS A 391 -28.92 12.94 -7.10
C LYS A 391 -27.68 12.28 -6.50
N VAL A 392 -27.86 11.69 -5.32
CA VAL A 392 -26.84 10.91 -4.62
C VAL A 392 -27.32 9.48 -4.52
N TRP A 393 -26.51 8.53 -4.99
CA TRP A 393 -26.83 7.11 -4.87
C TRP A 393 -26.46 6.60 -3.48
N PHE A 394 -27.43 6.00 -2.79
CA PHE A 394 -27.22 5.39 -1.47
C PHE A 394 -27.31 3.88 -1.59
N TYR A 395 -26.33 3.18 -1.01
CA TYR A 395 -26.35 1.74 -0.87
C TYR A 395 -26.10 1.37 0.59
N ASN A 396 -26.88 0.41 1.11
CA ASN A 396 -26.68 -0.14 2.44
C ASN A 396 -26.12 -1.57 2.33
N MET A 397 -24.82 -1.73 2.58
CA MET A 397 -24.19 -3.05 2.63
C MET A 397 -24.65 -3.78 3.89
N GLU A 398 -25.14 -4.99 3.73
CA GLU A 398 -25.50 -5.90 4.82
C GLU A 398 -24.35 -6.87 5.13
N ALA A 399 -23.63 -7.33 4.11
CA ALA A 399 -22.53 -8.26 4.27
C ALA A 399 -21.39 -8.03 3.25
N ASP A 400 -20.16 -8.27 3.69
CA ASP A 400 -18.94 -8.10 2.88
C ASP A 400 -18.23 -9.44 2.59
N GLY A 401 -18.94 -10.56 2.72
CA GLY A 401 -18.38 -11.92 2.57
C GLY A 401 -17.71 -12.47 3.83
N TYR A 402 -17.83 -11.80 4.97
CA TYR A 402 -17.27 -12.25 6.25
C TYR A 402 -18.23 -12.03 7.44
N THR A 403 -18.07 -12.81 8.50
CA THR A 403 -18.72 -12.54 9.78
C THR A 403 -18.32 -11.18 10.33
N LEU A 404 -19.25 -10.48 10.98
CA LEU A 404 -19.03 -9.15 11.58
C LEU A 404 -18.52 -9.22 13.05
N ASP A 405 -17.85 -10.34 13.38
CA ASP A 405 -17.19 -10.59 14.66
C ASP A 405 -15.67 -10.37 14.55
N ASP A 406 -14.93 -10.51 15.65
CA ASP A 406 -13.49 -10.32 15.67
C ASP A 406 -12.73 -11.41 14.90
N LYS A 407 -13.36 -12.56 14.69
CA LYS A 407 -12.77 -13.69 13.98
C LYS A 407 -12.80 -13.48 12.47
N ARG A 408 -13.81 -12.76 11.94
CA ARG A 408 -13.95 -12.45 10.51
C ARG A 408 -13.84 -13.71 9.64
N SER A 409 -14.69 -14.70 9.92
CA SER A 409 -14.72 -15.95 9.15
C SER A 409 -15.46 -15.75 7.82
N PRO A 410 -15.01 -16.34 6.70
CA PRO A 410 -15.72 -16.23 5.41
C PRO A 410 -17.17 -16.74 5.49
N ILE A 411 -18.09 -16.08 4.79
CA ILE A 411 -19.49 -16.47 4.62
C ILE A 411 -19.94 -16.24 3.17
N ASP A 412 -21.03 -16.86 2.75
CA ASP A 412 -21.54 -16.75 1.38
C ASP A 412 -22.18 -15.38 1.07
N ASN A 413 -22.81 -14.74 2.07
CA ASN A 413 -23.46 -13.44 1.89
C ASN A 413 -22.43 -12.35 1.62
N ASN A 414 -22.51 -11.72 0.44
CA ASN A 414 -21.57 -10.70 0.01
C ASN A 414 -22.20 -9.74 -1.00
N ASP A 415 -22.29 -8.46 -0.64
CA ASP A 415 -22.91 -7.43 -1.46
C ASP A 415 -21.94 -6.75 -2.44
N ILE A 416 -20.64 -7.04 -2.35
CA ILE A 416 -19.60 -6.30 -3.08
C ILE A 416 -19.84 -6.31 -4.60
N ASP A 417 -20.19 -7.47 -5.16
CA ASP A 417 -20.42 -7.59 -6.60
C ASP A 417 -21.70 -6.85 -7.03
N ASP A 418 -22.75 -6.83 -6.21
CA ASP A 418 -23.97 -6.05 -6.48
C ASP A 418 -23.67 -4.54 -6.41
N ILE A 419 -22.91 -4.11 -5.40
CA ILE A 419 -22.46 -2.72 -5.24
C ILE A 419 -21.71 -2.24 -6.47
N ILE A 420 -20.70 -2.99 -6.91
CA ILE A 420 -19.88 -2.66 -8.09
C ILE A 420 -20.77 -2.59 -9.33
N THR A 421 -21.58 -3.63 -9.55
CA THR A 421 -22.44 -3.74 -10.73
C THR A 421 -23.42 -2.57 -10.81
N ARG A 422 -24.12 -2.25 -9.73
CA ARG A 422 -25.13 -1.19 -9.70
C ARG A 422 -24.50 0.20 -9.77
N PHE A 423 -23.37 0.41 -9.10
CA PHE A 423 -22.64 1.68 -9.20
C PHE A 423 -22.15 1.95 -10.62
N HIS A 424 -21.77 0.95 -11.40
CA HIS A 424 -21.42 1.14 -12.81
C HIS A 424 -22.62 1.31 -13.74
N ASN A 425 -23.85 1.19 -13.22
CA ASN A 425 -25.10 1.29 -13.95
C ASN A 425 -26.10 2.26 -13.29
N LEU A 426 -25.63 3.40 -12.76
CA LEU A 426 -26.48 4.37 -12.03
C LEU A 426 -27.71 4.84 -12.82
N ASP A 427 -27.65 4.88 -14.15
CA ASP A 427 -28.80 5.25 -14.99
C ASP A 427 -29.99 4.28 -14.81
N LYS A 428 -29.72 3.01 -14.46
CA LYS A 428 -30.76 2.00 -14.17
C LYS A 428 -31.35 2.12 -12.77
N GLU A 429 -30.73 2.91 -11.90
CA GLU A 429 -31.13 3.07 -10.49
C GLU A 429 -32.14 4.20 -10.29
N VAL A 430 -32.35 5.06 -11.30
CA VAL A 430 -33.19 6.26 -11.20
C VAL A 430 -34.64 5.95 -10.82
N ASN A 431 -35.18 4.83 -11.33
CA ASN A 431 -36.58 4.42 -11.10
C ASN A 431 -36.70 3.23 -10.14
N ARG A 432 -35.59 2.79 -9.54
CA ARG A 432 -35.59 1.61 -8.68
C ARG A 432 -36.26 1.97 -7.35
N THR A 433 -37.34 1.28 -7.03
CA THR A 433 -37.98 1.38 -5.72
C THR A 433 -37.08 0.74 -4.67
N ARG A 434 -37.07 1.35 -3.48
CA ARG A 434 -36.31 0.87 -2.32
C ARG A 434 -36.64 -0.56 -1.94
#